data_AF-A0A7I7W5W0-F1
#
_entry.id   AF-A0A7I7W5W0-F1
#
_cell.length_a   1.000
_cell.length_b   1.000
_cell.length_c   1.000
_cell.angle_alpha   90.00
_cell.angle_beta   90.00
_cell.angle_gamma   90.00
#
_symmetry.space_group_name_H-M   'P 1'
#
loop_
_entity.id
_entity.type
_entity.pdbx_description
1 polymer ?
#
loop_
_entity_poly.entity_id
_entity_poly.type
_entity_poly.pdbx_seq_one_letter_code
_entity_poly.pdbx_strand_id
1 'polypeptide(L)'
;MSGERDASVAELRVDPTELHLTATQLEAHADEFSAAHQQAHSRASQVSIGSGAARAALPQMLDEWANSGTRFKERHILHADGHREAADRYIQADDRGADQIEDAGSAL
;
A
#
# COMPACT_ATOMS: atom_id res chain seq x y z
N MET A 1 41.32 15.68 8.06
CA MET A 1 40.84 16.95 7.49
C MET A 1 40.38 16.63 6.08
N SER A 2 39.19 16.06 5.92
CA SER A 2 37.86 16.73 5.94
C SER A 2 37.76 17.78 4.84
N GLY A 3 36.99 17.44 3.82
CA GLY A 3 36.42 18.32 2.82
C GLY A 3 35.13 17.67 2.33
N GLU A 4 34.02 18.25 2.77
CA GLU A 4 32.64 18.13 2.28
C GLU A 4 32.22 16.82 1.58
N ARG A 5 31.59 15.93 2.34
CA ARG A 5 30.43 15.20 1.82
C ARG A 5 29.22 16.12 1.92
N ASP A 6 29.19 17.18 1.10
CA ASP A 6 28.00 18.02 0.97
C ASP A 6 27.00 17.38 -0.01
N ALA A 7 26.63 16.15 0.31
CA ALA A 7 25.42 15.50 -0.14
C ALA A 7 24.55 15.27 1.10
N SER A 8 24.58 16.22 2.04
CA SER A 8 23.75 16.18 3.23
C SER A 8 22.32 16.46 2.81
N VAL A 9 21.62 15.38 2.46
CA VAL A 9 20.17 15.30 2.33
C VAL A 9 19.61 16.37 1.38
N ALA A 10 19.64 16.08 0.08
CA ALA A 10 18.59 16.66 -0.77
C ALA A 10 17.27 16.26 -0.11
N GLU A 11 16.61 17.22 0.53
CA GLU A 11 15.37 17.01 1.25
C GLU A 11 14.41 16.29 0.33
N LEU A 12 14.04 15.07 0.69
CA LEU A 12 13.16 14.24 -0.11
C LEU A 12 11.78 14.94 -0.07
N ARG A 13 11.53 15.84 -1.03
CA ARG A 13 10.20 16.44 -1.20
C ARG A 13 9.30 15.33 -1.74
N VAL A 14 8.50 14.78 -0.83
CA VAL A 14 7.44 13.84 -1.19
C VAL A 14 6.25 14.67 -1.67
N ASP A 15 5.74 14.36 -2.87
CA ASP A 15 4.52 14.99 -3.40
C ASP A 15 3.28 14.30 -2.79
N PRO A 16 2.46 15.02 -2.00
CA PRO A 16 1.22 14.46 -1.44
C PRO A 16 0.25 13.97 -2.52
N THR A 17 0.27 14.58 -3.70
CA THR A 17 -0.55 14.18 -4.86
C THR A 17 -0.16 12.79 -5.35
N GLU A 18 1.15 12.51 -5.45
CA GLU A 18 1.66 11.21 -5.85
C GLU A 18 1.33 10.13 -4.82
N LEU A 19 1.35 10.47 -3.53
CA LEU A 19 0.94 9.55 -2.46
C LEU A 19 -0.56 9.20 -2.56
N HIS A 20 -1.44 10.18 -2.78
CA HIS A 20 -2.87 9.91 -2.99
C HIS A 20 -3.14 9.08 -4.25
N LEU A 21 -2.42 9.37 -5.34
CA LEU A 21 -2.51 8.59 -6.56
C LEU A 21 -2.07 7.14 -6.33
N THR A 22 -0.95 6.96 -5.61
CA THR A 22 -0.42 5.63 -5.26
C THR A 22 -1.41 4.86 -4.38
N ALA A 23 -2.01 5.52 -3.38
CA ALA A 23 -3.05 4.93 -2.53
C ALA A 23 -4.23 4.42 -3.37
N THR A 24 -4.71 5.24 -4.31
CA THR A 24 -5.83 4.88 -5.20
C THR A 24 -5.47 3.68 -6.09
N GLN A 25 -4.25 3.64 -6.62
CA GLN A 25 -3.78 2.52 -7.43
C GLN A 25 -3.65 1.23 -6.62
N LEU A 26 -3.17 1.30 -5.38
CA LEU A 26 -3.06 0.15 -4.49
C LEU A 26 -4.43 -0.49 -4.20
N GLU A 27 -5.45 0.33 -3.96
CA GLU A 27 -6.82 -0.16 -3.77
C GLU A 27 -7.39 -0.80 -5.04
N ALA A 28 -7.22 -0.14 -6.18
CA ALA A 28 -7.67 -0.68 -7.46
C ALA A 28 -7.02 -2.04 -7.76
N HIS A 29 -5.71 -2.18 -7.54
CA HIS A 29 -5.01 -3.46 -7.67
C HIS A 29 -5.49 -4.50 -6.66
N ALA A 30 -5.76 -4.09 -5.41
CA ALA A 30 -6.26 -5.01 -4.39
C ALA A 30 -7.64 -5.58 -4.75
N ASP A 31 -8.51 -4.75 -5.32
CA ASP A 31 -9.83 -5.16 -5.79
C ASP A 31 -9.75 -6.06 -7.03
N GLU A 32 -8.93 -5.70 -8.02
CA GLU A 32 -8.69 -6.54 -9.20
C GLU A 32 -8.14 -7.91 -8.80
N PHE A 33 -7.11 -7.93 -7.94
CA PHE A 33 -6.55 -9.16 -7.39
C PHE A 33 -7.62 -9.99 -6.68
N SER A 34 -8.45 -9.35 -5.84
CA SER A 34 -9.49 -10.06 -5.08
C SER A 34 -10.51 -10.72 -6.01
N ALA A 35 -10.95 -10.03 -7.06
CA ALA A 35 -11.86 -10.58 -8.05
C ALA A 35 -11.24 -11.75 -8.83
N ALA A 36 -10.00 -11.59 -9.30
CA ALA A 36 -9.27 -12.64 -10.02
C ALA A 36 -9.01 -13.87 -9.13
N HIS A 37 -8.64 -13.64 -7.87
CA HIS A 37 -8.40 -14.67 -6.86
C HIS A 37 -9.68 -15.47 -6.59
N GLN A 38 -10.81 -14.80 -6.34
CA GLN A 38 -12.11 -15.47 -6.12
C GLN A 38 -12.52 -16.32 -7.33
N GLN A 39 -12.33 -15.81 -8.55
CA GLN A 39 -12.62 -16.57 -9.77
C GLN A 39 -11.70 -17.79 -9.92
N ALA A 40 -10.42 -17.66 -9.59
CA ALA A 40 -9.47 -18.77 -9.62
C ALA A 40 -9.77 -19.83 -8.55
N HIS A 41 -10.11 -19.39 -7.33
CA HIS A 41 -10.52 -20.24 -6.22
C HIS A 41 -11.78 -21.03 -6.55
N SER A 42 -12.82 -20.37 -7.09
CA SER A 42 -14.04 -21.04 -7.53
C SER A 42 -13.79 -22.08 -8.62
N ARG A 43 -12.84 -21.85 -9.52
CA ARG A 43 -12.46 -22.85 -10.54
C ARG A 43 -11.75 -24.03 -9.89
N ALA A 44 -10.81 -23.77 -8.98
CA ALA A 44 -10.03 -24.80 -8.30
C ALA A 44 -10.90 -25.68 -7.40
N SER A 45 -11.90 -25.11 -6.71
CA SER A 45 -12.81 -25.86 -5.84
C SER A 45 -13.70 -26.85 -6.59
N GLN A 46 -13.87 -26.67 -7.90
CA GLN A 46 -14.64 -27.56 -8.76
C GLN A 46 -13.81 -28.70 -9.36
N VAL A 47 -12.48 -28.66 -9.21
CA VAL A 47 -11.60 -29.70 -9.79
C VAL A 47 -11.64 -30.95 -8.92
N SER A 48 -11.99 -32.08 -9.52
CA SER A 48 -11.83 -33.39 -8.90
C SER A 48 -10.41 -33.91 -9.14
N ILE A 49 -9.50 -33.71 -8.18
CA ILE A 49 -8.11 -34.16 -8.29
C ILE A 49 -7.94 -35.54 -7.64
N GLY A 50 -7.62 -36.54 -8.48
CA GLY A 50 -7.06 -37.83 -8.07
C GLY A 50 -7.86 -38.61 -7.00
N SER A 51 -7.15 -39.48 -6.29
CA SER A 51 -7.65 -40.30 -5.19
C SER A 51 -6.69 -40.28 -3.99
N GLY A 52 -7.13 -40.79 -2.85
CA GLY A 52 -6.28 -40.90 -1.65
C GLY A 52 -5.90 -39.55 -1.05
N ALA A 53 -4.67 -39.44 -0.54
CA ALA A 53 -4.19 -38.31 0.25
C ALA A 53 -4.27 -36.96 -0.49
N ALA A 54 -4.04 -36.94 -1.82
CA ALA A 54 -4.11 -35.71 -2.61
C ALA A 54 -5.53 -35.11 -2.60
N ARG A 55 -6.55 -35.95 -2.76
CA ARG A 55 -7.96 -35.51 -2.68
C ARG A 55 -8.33 -35.06 -1.27
N ALA A 56 -7.80 -35.72 -0.24
CA ALA A 56 -8.05 -35.37 1.15
C ALA A 56 -7.43 -34.03 1.58
N ALA A 57 -6.28 -33.66 1.02
CA ALA A 57 -5.60 -32.40 1.34
C ALA A 57 -6.20 -31.17 0.64
N LEU A 58 -6.90 -31.36 -0.48
CA LEU A 58 -7.38 -30.26 -1.34
C LEU A 58 -8.25 -29.22 -0.60
N PRO A 59 -9.22 -29.57 0.25
CA PRO A 59 -10.02 -28.58 0.97
C PRO A 59 -9.18 -27.65 1.83
N GLN A 60 -8.24 -28.20 2.61
CA GLN A 60 -7.35 -27.39 3.46
C GLN A 60 -6.47 -26.46 2.62
N MET A 61 -5.92 -26.94 1.50
CA MET A 61 -5.11 -26.09 0.62
C MET A 61 -5.92 -24.94 0.01
N LEU A 62 -7.20 -25.19 -0.34
CA LEU A 62 -8.11 -24.16 -0.83
C LEU A 62 -8.46 -23.14 0.25
N ASP A 63 -8.65 -23.57 1.49
CA ASP A 63 -8.91 -22.67 2.62
C ASP A 63 -7.69 -21.79 2.94
N GLU A 64 -6.49 -22.37 2.97
CA GLU A 64 -5.24 -21.63 3.14
C GLU A 64 -5.02 -20.61 2.02
N TRP A 65 -5.33 -21.00 0.77
CA TRP A 65 -5.23 -20.10 -0.36
C TRP A 65 -6.27 -18.96 -0.31
N ALA A 66 -7.50 -19.22 0.14
CA ALA A 66 -8.52 -18.21 0.38
C ALA A 66 -8.08 -17.19 1.44
N ASN A 67 -7.53 -17.69 2.55
CA ASN A 67 -7.01 -16.85 3.63
C ASN A 67 -5.83 -15.98 3.16
N SER A 68 -4.93 -16.54 2.35
CA SER A 68 -3.81 -15.79 1.76
C SER A 68 -4.30 -14.66 0.85
N GLY A 69 -5.33 -14.92 0.03
CA GLY A 69 -5.96 -13.90 -0.82
C GLY A 69 -6.57 -12.74 -0.02
N THR A 70 -7.25 -13.05 1.09
CA THR A 70 -7.81 -12.05 2.00
C THR A 70 -6.71 -11.18 2.62
N ARG A 71 -5.65 -11.81 3.16
CA ARG A 71 -4.49 -11.10 3.75
C ARG A 71 -3.76 -10.23 2.73
N PHE A 72 -3.73 -10.62 1.46
CA PHE A 72 -3.16 -9.80 0.40
C PHE A 72 -3.93 -8.49 0.24
N LYS A 73 -5.27 -8.55 0.14
CA LYS A 73 -6.13 -7.38 0.02
C LYS A 73 -5.97 -6.44 1.22
N GLU A 74 -6.07 -6.99 2.44
CA GLU A 74 -5.94 -6.21 3.68
C GLU A 74 -4.63 -5.43 3.76
N ARG A 75 -3.51 -6.06 3.38
CA ARG A 75 -2.19 -5.39 3.39
C ARG A 75 -2.09 -4.25 2.38
N HIS A 76 -2.74 -4.37 1.22
CA HIS A 76 -2.74 -3.30 0.22
C HIS A 76 -3.61 -2.12 0.66
N ILE A 77 -4.76 -2.38 1.26
CA ILE A 77 -5.61 -1.33 1.86
C ILE A 77 -4.83 -0.61 2.97
N LEU A 78 -4.18 -1.36 3.87
CA LEU A 78 -3.33 -0.76 4.91
C LEU A 78 -2.22 0.12 4.32
N HIS A 79 -1.62 -0.30 3.22
CA HIS A 79 -0.58 0.50 2.56
C HIS A 79 -1.17 1.78 1.92
N ALA A 80 -2.33 1.68 1.28
CA ALA A 80 -3.05 2.83 0.73
C ALA A 80 -3.40 3.85 1.83
N ASP A 81 -3.89 3.39 2.97
CA ASP A 81 -4.17 4.25 4.13
C ASP A 81 -2.91 4.93 4.66
N GLY A 82 -1.79 4.20 4.73
CA GLY A 82 -0.50 4.77 5.11
C GLY A 82 -0.02 5.87 4.15
N HIS A 83 -0.26 5.72 2.84
CA HIS A 83 0.04 6.77 1.85
C HIS A 83 -0.84 8.01 2.02
N ARG A 84 -2.14 7.84 2.30
CA ARG A 84 -3.04 8.96 2.60
C ARG A 84 -2.62 9.71 3.85
N GLU A 85 -2.33 8.97 4.92
CA GLU A 85 -1.89 9.55 6.18
C GLU A 85 -0.55 10.30 6.01
N ALA A 86 0.36 9.78 5.18
CA ALA A 86 1.58 10.47 4.83
C ALA A 86 1.32 11.76 4.04
N ALA A 87 0.42 11.73 3.05
CA ALA A 87 0.02 12.92 2.28
C ALA A 87 -0.52 14.03 3.19
N ASP A 88 -1.45 13.68 4.09
CA ASP A 88 -2.03 14.62 5.05
C ASP A 88 -0.95 15.26 5.94
N ARG A 89 0.03 14.48 6.38
CA ARG A 89 1.16 15.00 7.18
C ARG A 89 2.04 15.97 6.41
N TYR A 90 2.32 15.69 5.13
CA TYR A 90 3.14 16.57 4.29
C TYR A 90 2.41 17.89 4.00
N ILE A 91 1.11 17.85 3.70
CA ILE A 91 0.29 19.06 3.51
C ILE A 91 0.34 19.93 4.78
N GLN A 92 0.08 19.33 5.94
CA GLN A 92 0.12 20.07 7.20
C GLN A 92 1.51 20.61 7.56
N ALA A 93 2.58 19.96 7.12
CA ALA A 93 3.94 20.45 7.33
C ALA A 93 4.24 21.67 6.45
N ASP A 94 3.78 21.64 5.20
CA ASP A 94 3.92 22.76 4.25
C ASP A 94 3.13 23.98 4.72
N ASP A 95 1.87 23.80 5.13
CA ASP A 95 1.02 24.88 5.66
C ASP A 95 1.66 25.55 6.90
N ARG A 96 2.11 24.76 7.87
CA ARG A 96 2.80 25.29 9.08
C ARG A 96 4.11 26.00 8.75
N GLY A 97 4.80 25.57 7.69
CA GLY A 97 6.01 26.22 7.21
C GLY A 97 5.70 27.58 6.58
N ALA A 98 4.65 27.65 5.76
CA ALA A 98 4.19 28.87 5.14
C ALA A 98 3.76 29.93 6.18
N ASP A 99 2.96 29.54 7.18
CA ASP A 99 2.54 30.44 8.27
C ASP A 99 3.74 31.04 9.02
N GLN A 100 4.75 30.22 9.34
CA GLN A 100 5.96 30.70 10.02
C GLN A 100 6.78 31.69 9.18
N ILE A 101 6.79 31.52 7.86
CA ILE A 101 7.45 32.45 6.93
C ILE A 101 6.68 33.77 6.86
N GLU A 102 5.35 33.72 6.79
CA GLU A 102 4.49 34.92 6.78
C GLU A 102 4.62 35.72 8.08
N ASP A 103 4.61 35.05 9.23
CA ASP A 103 4.79 35.67 10.54
C ASP A 103 6.17 36.33 10.67
N ALA A 104 7.24 35.64 10.24
CA ALA A 104 8.59 36.18 10.26
C ALA A 104 8.75 37.40 9.33
N GLY A 105 8.10 37.37 8.16
CA GLY A 105 8.10 38.49 7.21
C GLY A 105 7.32 39.70 7.72
N SER A 106 6.23 39.47 8.46
CA SER A 106 5.41 40.54 9.05
C SER A 106 6.06 41.20 10.27
N ALA A 107 7.07 40.56 10.87
CA ALA A 107 7.81 41.07 12.02
C ALA A 107 9.03 41.96 11.65
N LEU A 108 9.31 42.16 10.36
CA LEU A 108 10.38 43.02 9.81
C LEU A 108 9.86 44.42 9.46
#